data_AF-A0A3M4Y5E3-F1
#
_entry.id   AF-A0A3M4Y5E3-F1
#
_cell.length_a   1.000
_cell.length_b   1.000
_cell.length_c   1.000
_cell.angle_alpha   90.00
_cell.angle_beta   90.00
_cell.angle_gamma   90.00
#
_symmetry.space_group_name_H-M   'P 1'
#
loop_
_entity.id
_entity.type
_entity.pdbx_description
1 polymer ?
#
loop_
_entity_poly.entity_id
_entity_poly.type
_entity_poly.pdbx_seq_one_letter_code
_entity_poly.pdbx_strand_id
1 'polypeptide(L)' 'MAVDPRRMPMNPNFLDFEQPIADLQAKIEELRLVGNDNSLNIGDEISRLQDKSKTLTESIFGNLTSWQIARMARHP' A
#
# COMPACT_ATOMS: atom_id res chain seq x y z
N MET A 1 6.09 -26.25 12.39
CA MET A 1 5.12 -25.27 11.87
C MET A 1 5.93 -24.17 11.20
N ALA A 2 6.28 -24.34 9.93
CA ALA A 2 7.15 -23.42 9.20
C ALA A 2 6.30 -22.29 8.61
N VAL A 3 6.61 -21.04 8.96
CA VAL A 3 5.99 -19.86 8.38
C VAL A 3 6.55 -19.72 6.96
N ASP A 4 5.68 -19.84 5.95
CA ASP A 4 6.04 -19.64 4.54
C ASP A 4 6.40 -18.17 4.29
N PRO A 5 7.64 -17.85 3.88
CA PRO A 5 8.07 -16.47 3.64
C PRO A 5 7.39 -15.81 2.41
N ARG A 6 6.57 -16.55 1.64
CA ARG A 6 5.78 -16.00 0.52
C ARG A 6 4.39 -15.51 0.94
N ARG A 7 4.02 -15.62 2.22
CA ARG A 7 2.78 -15.03 2.74
C ARG A 7 3.10 -13.74 3.50
N MET A 8 3.07 -12.62 2.79
CA MET A 8 2.84 -11.33 3.45
C MET A 8 1.54 -11.45 4.27
N PRO A 9 1.52 -11.00 5.53
CA PRO A 9 0.33 -11.11 6.36
C PRO A 9 -0.77 -10.29 5.70
N MET A 10 -1.75 -10.99 5.12
CA MET A 10 -2.98 -10.36 4.65
C MET A 10 -3.64 -9.74 5.87
N ASN A 11 -3.54 -8.42 5.98
CA ASN A 11 -4.26 -7.68 7.00
C ASN A 11 -5.76 -7.93 6.73
N PRO A 12 -6.51 -8.50 7.69
CA PRO A 12 -7.92 -8.86 7.48
C PRO A 12 -8.84 -7.65 7.24
N ASN A 13 -8.29 -6.43 7.31
CA ASN A 13 -8.95 -5.16 7.06
C ASN A 13 -8.68 -4.57 5.67
N PHE A 14 -7.92 -5.24 4.80
CA PHE A 14 -7.66 -4.74 3.45
C PHE A 14 -8.11 -5.75 2.40
N LEU A 15 -8.81 -5.26 1.39
CA LEU A 15 -9.18 -6.06 0.24
C LEU A 15 -7.95 -6.43 -0.59
N ASP A 16 -8.01 -7.53 -1.33
CA ASP A 16 -6.88 -8.01 -2.15
C ASP A 16 -6.34 -6.93 -3.11
N PHE A 17 -7.22 -6.08 -3.63
CA PHE A 17 -6.86 -4.98 -4.52
C PHE A 17 -6.34 -3.75 -3.78
N GLU A 18 -6.46 -3.67 -2.46
CA GLU A 18 -5.88 -2.59 -1.63
C GLU A 18 -4.49 -2.93 -1.12
N GLN A 19 -4.12 -4.22 -1.08
CA GLN A 19 -2.79 -4.70 -0.68
C GLN A 19 -1.62 -3.92 -1.32
N PRO A 20 -1.57 -3.70 -2.65
CA PRO A 20 -0.43 -3.00 -3.24
C PRO A 20 -0.36 -1.51 -2.86
N ILE A 21 -1.46 -0.92 -2.39
CA ILE A 21 -1.49 0.43 -1.81
C ILE A 21 -0.95 0.38 -0.37
N ALA A 22 -1.41 -0.58 0.42
CA ALA A 22 -0.96 -0.79 1.80
C ALA A 22 0.56 -1.04 1.88
N ASP A 23 1.11 -1.84 0.95
CA ASP A 23 2.55 -2.10 0.87
C ASP A 23 3.36 -0.82 0.59
N LEU A 24 2.87 0.04 -0.32
CA LEU A 24 3.52 1.33 -0.60
C LEU A 24 3.47 2.26 0.62
N GLN A 25 2.33 2.31 1.32
CA GLN A 25 2.19 3.11 2.54
C GLN A 25 3.11 2.61 3.66
N ALA A 26 3.20 1.29 3.87
CA ALA A 26 4.11 0.71 4.85
C ALA A 26 5.57 1.05 4.54
N LYS A 27 5.96 1.02 3.26
CA LYS A 27 7.30 1.40 2.83
C LYS A 27 7.59 2.89 3.02
N ILE A 28 6.62 3.77 2.77
CA ILE A 28 6.74 5.21 3.05
C ILE A 28 6.96 5.45 4.53
N GLU A 29 6.19 4.77 5.39
CA GLU A 29 6.32 4.90 6.85
C GLU A 29 7.68 4.41 7.33
N GLU A 30 8.15 3.26 6.83
CA GLU A 30 9.49 2.75 7.13
C GLU A 30 10.58 3.76 6.76
N LEU A 31 10.51 4.35 5.56
CA LEU A 31 11.46 5.38 5.12
C LEU A 31 11.40 6.65 5.99
N ARG A 32 10.21 7.05 6.45
CA ARG A 32 10.04 8.18 7.38
C ARG A 32 10.72 7.91 8.72
N LEU A 33 10.65 6.68 9.22
CA LEU A 33 11.28 6.26 10.47
C LEU A 33 12.81 6.20 10.37
N VAL A 34 13.35 5.85 9.20
CA VAL A 34 14.81 5.71 8.95
C VAL A 34 15.47 7.05 8.57
N GLY A 35 14.69 8.08 8.23
CA GLY A 35 15.11 9.35 7.63
C GLY A 35 16.11 10.25 8.37
N ASN A 36 16.64 9.83 9.54
CA ASN A 36 17.41 10.69 10.43
C ASN A 36 18.85 11.02 9.94
N ASP A 37 19.44 10.20 9.05
CA ASP A 37 20.85 10.33 8.63
C ASP A 37 21.06 10.74 7.15
N ASN A 38 20.03 10.68 6.29
CA ASN A 38 20.16 10.95 4.85
C ASN A 38 18.95 11.73 4.28
N SER A 39 18.58 12.81 4.99
CA SER A 39 17.31 13.53 4.88
C SER A 39 16.92 13.99 3.48
N LEU A 40 17.88 14.43 2.64
CA LEU A 40 17.59 14.90 1.27
C LEU A 40 17.20 13.77 0.32
N ASN A 41 17.97 12.67 0.27
CA ASN A 41 17.68 11.55 -0.63
C ASN A 41 16.39 10.80 -0.24
N ILE A 42 16.10 10.74 1.06
CA ILE A 42 14.93 10.03 1.59
C ILE A 42 13.65 10.84 1.33
N GLY A 43 13.72 12.18 1.39
CA GLY A 43 12.57 13.04 1.09
C GLY A 43 12.08 12.92 -0.36
N ASP A 44 13.01 12.85 -1.31
CA ASP A 44 12.68 12.67 -2.74
C ASP A 44 12.06 11.29 -3.01
N GLU A 45 12.62 10.23 -2.41
CA GLU A 45 12.07 8.87 -2.56
C GLU A 45 10.70 8.73 -1.88
N ILE A 46 10.48 9.34 -0.72
CA ILE A 46 9.16 9.40 -0.08
C ILE A 46 8.16 10.09 -1.00
N SER A 47 8.52 11.23 -1.59
CA SER A 47 7.63 11.98 -2.48
C SER A 47 7.26 11.15 -3.71
N ARG A 48 8.25 10.49 -4.32
CA ARG A 48 8.03 9.58 -5.45
C ARG A 48 7.12 8.41 -5.11
N LEU A 49 7.28 7.81 -3.92
CA LEU A 49 6.43 6.72 -3.45
C LEU A 49 5.01 7.19 -3.15
N GLN A 50 4.84 8.40 -2.62
CA GLN A 50 3.53 9.02 -2.41
C GLN A 50 2.78 9.24 -3.73
N ASP A 51 3.45 9.79 -4.74
CA ASP A 51 2.87 9.96 -6.07
C ASP A 51 2.47 8.62 -6.68
N LYS A 52 3.35 7.62 -6.57
CA LYS A 52 3.04 6.26 -7.03
C LYS A 52 1.83 5.67 -6.31
N SER A 53 1.75 5.84 -4.99
CA SER A 53 0.61 5.40 -4.18
C SER A 53 -0.69 6.06 -4.64
N LYS A 54 -0.67 7.37 -4.93
CA LYS A 54 -1.83 8.10 -5.42
C LYS A 54 -2.28 7.60 -6.78
N THR A 55 -1.36 7.52 -7.75
CA THR A 55 -1.67 7.03 -9.10
C THR A 55 -2.18 5.59 -9.08
N LEU A 56 -1.59 4.74 -8.25
CA LEU A 56 -2.04 3.36 -8.09
C LEU A 56 -3.45 3.30 -7.49
N THR A 57 -3.73 4.12 -6.48
CA THR A 57 -5.07 4.23 -5.89
C THR A 57 -6.09 4.64 -6.96
N GLU A 58 -5.83 5.71 -7.71
CA GLU A 58 -6.72 6.16 -8.78
C GLU A 58 -6.93 5.06 -9.84
N SER A 59 -5.86 4.35 -10.21
CA SER A 59 -5.93 3.25 -11.18
C SER A 59 -6.76 2.07 -10.67
N ILE A 60 -6.58 1.65 -9.42
CA ILE A 60 -7.29 0.51 -8.85
C ILE A 60 -8.77 0.85 -8.67
N PHE A 61 -9.06 1.97 -8.02
CA PHE A 61 -10.44 2.40 -7.76
C PHE A 61 -11.18 2.77 -9.05
N GLY A 62 -10.49 3.29 -10.06
CA GLY A 62 -11.04 3.58 -11.38
C GLY A 62 -11.33 2.35 -12.24
N ASN A 63 -10.71 1.20 -11.94
CA ASN A 63 -10.90 -0.05 -12.69
C ASN A 63 -11.66 -1.13 -11.88
N LEU A 64 -12.33 -0.76 -10.78
CA LEU A 64 -13.11 -1.72 -10.01
C LEU A 64 -14.30 -2.25 -10.80
N THR A 65 -14.45 -3.58 -10.78
CA THR A 65 -15.65 -4.25 -11.26
C THR A 65 -16.83 -3.99 -10.32
N SER A 66 -18.06 -4.10 -10.82
CA SER A 66 -19.28 -3.93 -10.01
C SER A 66 -19.30 -4.85 -8.77
N TRP A 67 -18.73 -6.05 -8.88
CA TRP A 67 -18.60 -6.97 -7.75
C TRP A 67 -17.58 -6.51 -6.71
N GLN A 68 -16.43 -5.97 -7.13
CA GLN A 68 -15.43 -5.40 -6.22
C GLN A 68 -15.97 -4.18 -5.48
N ILE A 69 -16.74 -3.31 -6.16
CA ILE A 69 -17.44 -2.18 -5.54
C ILE A 69 -18.42 -2.67 -4.48
N ALA A 70 -19.24 -3.69 -4.81
CA ALA A 70 -20.18 -4.27 -3.86
C ALA A 70 -19.47 -4.94 -2.67
N ARG A 71 -18.30 -5.54 -2.88
CA ARG A 71 -17.47 -6.11 -1.79
C ARG A 71 -16.93 -5.01 -0.88
N MET A 72 -16.44 -3.91 -1.46
CA MET A 72 -15.92 -2.75 -0.73
C MET A 72 -16.98 -2.06 0.13
N ALA A 73 -18.20 -1.86 -0.40
CA ALA A 73 -19.31 -1.28 0.35
C ALA A 73 -19.75 -2.12 1.56
N ARG A 74 -19.36 -3.39 1.61
CA ARG A 74 -19.65 -4.34 2.70
C ARG A 74 -18.42 -4.65 3.56
N HIS A 75 -17.30 -4.00 3.33
CA HIS A 75 -16.12 -4.14 4.17
C HIS A 75 -16.40 -3.51 5.55
N PRO A 76 -16.06 -4.19 6.67
CA PRO A 76 -16.25 -3.68 8.03
C PRO A 76 -15.34 -2.49 8.35
#